data_AF-A0A9W8U3R9-F1
#
_entry.id   AF-A0A9W8U3R9-F1
#
_cell.length_a   1.000
_cell.length_b   1.000
_cell.length_c   1.000
_cell.angle_alpha   90.00
_cell.angle_beta   90.00
_cell.angle_gamma   90.00
#
_symmetry.space_group_name_H-M   'P 1'
#
loop_
_entity.id
_entity.type
_entity.pdbx_description
1 polymer ?
#
loop_
_entity_poly.entity_id
_entity_poly.type
_entity_poly.pdbx_seq_one_letter_code
_entity_poly.pdbx_strand_id
1 'polypeptide(L)'
;MAMGQYQIKAEIQPMRMSIQADADEDDELSCSKKKGCKKGCCGPLNEQGVGVCGTGPKFCGKNCTSECDYKSECDPGWGLQYSNFTECPLNVCCSEYGFCGTLPSYCKGKTVASPQCSKDQHTSDKRTVGYYEGWNYQKPCGNMEPEDIPLGYYTHINFAFALVNPDAYRIDPMDKGTAARYDRVTRLKQKQKDLEVWIAIGGWAMNDPGKYRTVFSDLAKSEKKQDAFFDSLITFMQQHSFDGVDLDWEYPVAEDRGGIEEDFDNYVNLLARLRRRLNSSGRKYGLTLTLPASYWYLKGFDIVNMEKYLDWFNIMTYDIHGVWDQDIEALGPHALAHTNLTEIHQGLELLWRNNINPERVVLGLGFYGRSFTMKDPNCLEAGCEFKDGAKKGKCTGTEGVLSAHEITKIIKDGAKVTLDEKAGVKIVTWDSNQWVSWDDAETLKMKLDYANEHCLGGTMVWAIDLDDGTMIEALGKGMKREKSLVVEPRKVVDCFGTGGKIKDEL
;
A
#
# COMPACT_ATOMS: atom_id res chain seq x y z
N MET A 1 2.46 -26.92 1.18
CA MET A 1 3.76 -26.39 1.63
C MET A 1 3.44 -25.08 2.31
N ALA A 2 3.58 -25.03 3.64
CA ALA A 2 3.46 -23.79 4.38
C ALA A 2 4.57 -22.85 3.89
N MET A 3 4.21 -21.71 3.30
CA MET A 3 5.18 -20.65 3.04
C MET A 3 5.42 -19.94 4.37
N GLY A 4 6.20 -20.59 5.24
CA GLY A 4 6.93 -19.91 6.30
C GLY A 4 7.83 -18.88 5.64
N GLN A 5 7.72 -17.62 6.07
CA GLN A 5 8.62 -17.12 7.10
C GLN A 5 10.08 -17.42 6.76
N TYR A 6 10.62 -16.61 5.87
CA TYR A 6 12.04 -16.32 5.86
C TYR A 6 12.21 -14.84 6.16
N GLN A 7 12.52 -14.56 7.43
CA GLN A 7 13.26 -13.35 7.79
C GLN A 7 14.61 -13.44 7.09
N ILE A 8 14.70 -12.83 5.91
CA ILE A 8 15.98 -12.46 5.32
C ILE A 8 16.18 -11.01 5.74
N LYS A 9 17.29 -10.75 6.46
CA LYS A 9 17.85 -9.40 6.65
C LYS A 9 18.30 -8.85 5.29
N ALA A 10 17.34 -8.58 4.40
CA ALA A 10 17.55 -7.60 3.34
C ALA A 10 17.45 -6.24 4.02
N GLU A 11 18.30 -5.28 3.62
CA GLU A 11 18.08 -3.86 3.92
C GLU A 11 16.74 -3.47 3.28
N ILE A 12 15.65 -3.67 4.02
CA ILE A 12 14.33 -3.15 3.66
C ILE A 12 14.46 -1.65 3.86
N GLN A 13 14.43 -0.88 2.76
CA GLN A 13 14.30 0.58 2.86
C GLN A 13 12.81 0.89 3.01
N PRO A 14 12.33 1.30 4.18
CA PRO A 14 10.90 1.35 4.46
C PRO A 14 10.19 2.55 3.84
N MET A 15 8.86 2.51 3.91
CA MET A 15 7.95 3.56 3.44
C MET A 15 8.21 4.90 4.13
N ARG A 16 9.12 5.70 3.56
CA ARG A 16 9.41 7.06 4.02
C ARG A 16 8.37 8.02 3.44
N MET A 17 7.50 8.60 4.25
CA MET A 17 6.55 9.65 3.81
C MET A 17 7.09 11.07 3.99
N SER A 18 8.15 11.24 4.79
CA SER A 18 8.88 12.50 4.89
C SER A 18 10.39 12.27 4.97
N ILE A 19 11.15 13.05 4.20
CA ILE A 19 12.60 13.12 4.31
C ILE A 19 12.88 14.23 5.33
N GLN A 20 12.81 13.88 6.61
CA GLN A 20 13.45 14.70 7.62
C GLN A 20 14.97 14.49 7.45
N ALA A 21 15.68 15.57 7.15
CA ALA A 21 17.13 15.58 7.21
C ALA A 21 17.49 15.78 8.67
N ASP A 22 18.18 14.81 9.26
CA ASP A 22 18.67 14.92 10.61
C ASP A 22 19.77 15.97 10.69
N ALA A 23 19.59 16.88 11.65
CA ALA A 23 20.61 17.75 12.18
C ALA A 23 20.81 17.30 13.62
N ASP A 24 21.74 16.37 13.83
CA ASP A 24 22.63 16.26 15.01
C ASP A 24 23.47 14.97 14.90
N GLU A 25 24.76 15.11 14.58
CA GLU A 25 25.90 14.38 15.14
C GLU A 25 27.19 14.80 14.39
N ASP A 26 27.98 15.70 15.01
CA ASP A 26 29.18 16.34 14.45
C ASP A 26 30.28 15.36 13.94
N ASP A 27 30.22 14.08 14.31
CA ASP A 27 31.19 13.06 13.90
C ASP A 27 30.86 12.38 12.55
N GLU A 28 29.59 12.33 12.12
CA GLU A 28 29.22 11.72 10.82
C GLU A 28 29.42 12.68 9.63
N LEU A 29 29.38 13.99 9.89
CA LEU A 29 29.58 15.03 8.87
C LEU A 29 31.07 15.31 8.60
N SER A 30 31.99 14.78 9.42
CA SER A 30 33.43 14.98 9.27
C SER A 30 34.07 13.93 8.36
N CYS A 31 34.96 14.39 7.47
CA CYS A 31 35.67 13.55 6.52
C CYS A 31 37.17 13.86 6.49
N SER A 32 37.95 12.95 5.90
CA SER A 32 39.38 13.12 5.69
C SER A 32 39.83 12.35 4.46
N LYS A 33 41.12 12.42 4.11
CA LYS A 33 41.69 11.58 3.05
C LYS A 33 41.52 10.07 3.27
N LYS A 34 41.28 9.63 4.51
CA LYS A 34 41.11 8.20 4.86
C LYS A 34 39.68 7.82 5.22
N LYS A 35 38.82 8.81 5.52
CA LYS A 35 37.41 8.62 5.90
C LYS A 35 36.55 9.39 4.90
N GLY A 36 35.92 8.66 3.98
CA GLY A 36 35.00 9.23 3.00
C GLY A 36 33.65 9.63 3.61
N CYS A 37 32.80 10.22 2.78
CA CYS A 37 31.46 10.64 3.17
C CYS A 37 30.43 9.54 2.87
N LYS A 38 29.50 9.30 3.79
CA LYS A 38 28.34 8.40 3.58
C LYS A 38 27.38 8.99 2.53
N LYS A 39 27.25 10.32 2.51
CA LYS A 39 26.52 11.10 1.50
C LYS A 39 27.30 12.36 1.17
N GLY A 40 27.37 12.71 -0.12
CA GLY A 40 28.09 13.88 -0.58
C GLY A 40 29.59 13.63 -0.79
N CYS A 41 30.30 14.71 -1.07
CA CYS A 41 31.73 14.76 -1.32
C CYS A 41 32.46 15.30 -0.08
N CYS A 42 33.71 14.86 0.11
CA CYS A 42 34.55 15.45 1.14
C CYS A 42 35.19 16.76 0.64
N GLY A 43 34.56 17.88 1.02
CA GLY A 43 34.97 19.24 0.67
C GLY A 43 36.06 19.82 1.59
N PRO A 44 36.54 21.05 1.33
CA PRO A 44 37.91 21.48 1.62
C PRO A 44 38.37 21.14 3.03
N LEU A 45 39.51 20.44 3.12
CA LEU A 45 40.13 20.10 4.40
C LEU A 45 40.71 21.37 5.05
N ASN A 46 40.56 21.48 6.37
CA ASN A 46 41.28 22.47 7.18
C ASN A 46 42.77 22.11 7.32
N GLU A 47 43.53 22.95 8.02
CA GLU A 47 44.97 22.75 8.25
C GLU A 47 45.30 21.45 8.99
N GLN A 48 44.34 20.92 9.76
CA GLN A 48 44.43 19.66 10.50
C GLN A 48 44.06 18.44 9.64
N GLY A 49 43.70 18.65 8.36
CA GLY A 49 43.35 17.58 7.42
C GLY A 49 41.92 17.04 7.58
N VAL A 50 41.04 17.80 8.24
CA VAL A 50 39.63 17.46 8.49
C VAL A 50 38.74 18.32 7.60
N GLY A 51 37.86 17.67 6.84
CA GLY A 51 36.85 18.30 5.99
C GLY A 51 35.45 18.01 6.49
N VAL A 52 34.47 18.57 5.78
CA VAL A 52 33.04 18.35 6.03
C VAL A 52 32.40 17.75 4.78
N CYS A 53 31.51 16.78 4.98
CA CYS A 53 30.71 16.16 3.94
C CYS A 53 29.63 17.12 3.46
N GLY A 54 29.51 17.26 2.14
CA GLY A 54 28.48 18.10 1.56
C GLY A 54 28.35 17.88 0.05
N THR A 55 27.34 18.50 -0.54
CA THR A 55 27.00 18.34 -1.95
C THR A 55 27.28 19.62 -2.74
N GLY A 56 27.27 19.51 -4.07
CA GLY A 56 27.41 20.67 -4.94
C GLY A 56 28.85 21.15 -5.14
N PRO A 57 29.04 22.27 -5.86
CA PRO A 57 30.35 22.68 -6.38
C PRO A 57 31.38 23.03 -5.30
N LYS A 58 30.92 23.44 -4.10
CA LYS A 58 31.81 23.76 -2.98
C LYS A 58 32.53 22.51 -2.45
N PHE A 59 31.83 21.38 -2.43
CA PHE A 59 32.32 20.13 -1.83
C PHE A 59 32.81 19.14 -2.88
N CYS A 60 32.09 19.01 -4.00
CA CYS A 60 32.38 18.12 -5.13
C CYS A 60 33.22 18.79 -6.24
N GLY A 61 33.72 20.00 -5.98
CA GLY A 61 34.54 20.75 -6.92
C GLY A 61 36.02 20.37 -6.88
N LYS A 62 36.87 21.29 -7.35
CA LYS A 62 38.33 21.08 -7.48
C LYS A 62 39.05 20.70 -6.18
N ASN A 63 38.50 21.07 -5.02
CA ASN A 63 39.09 20.84 -3.70
C ASN A 63 38.52 19.59 -3.00
N CYS A 64 37.75 18.79 -3.72
CA CYS A 64 37.25 17.52 -3.21
C CYS A 64 38.41 16.53 -2.99
N THR A 65 38.32 15.73 -1.93
CA THR A 65 39.35 14.74 -1.57
C THR A 65 38.89 13.29 -1.58
N SER A 66 37.59 13.03 -1.52
CA SER A 66 36.97 11.70 -1.63
C SER A 66 35.51 11.83 -2.04
N GLU A 67 34.98 10.80 -2.71
CA GLU A 67 33.60 10.74 -3.24
C GLU A 67 33.24 11.91 -4.17
N CYS A 68 34.20 12.40 -4.94
CA CYS A 68 34.07 13.63 -5.74
C CYS A 68 33.08 13.56 -6.89
N ASP A 69 32.68 12.35 -7.23
CA ASP A 69 31.79 12.03 -8.33
C ASP A 69 30.32 12.03 -7.85
N TYR A 70 30.09 12.19 -6.54
CA TYR A 70 28.77 12.22 -5.95
C TYR A 70 27.95 13.37 -6.52
N LYS A 71 26.72 13.05 -6.93
CA LYS A 71 25.73 14.01 -7.39
C LYS A 71 24.58 14.09 -6.41
N SER A 72 24.12 15.31 -6.15
CA SER A 72 22.92 15.56 -5.37
C SER A 72 21.68 15.02 -6.09
N GLU A 73 20.59 14.82 -5.36
CA GLU A 73 19.35 14.30 -5.95
C GLU A 73 18.79 15.29 -6.98
N CYS A 74 18.69 16.56 -6.59
CA CYS A 74 18.16 17.63 -7.42
C CYS A 74 19.14 18.78 -7.57
N ASP A 75 18.87 19.65 -8.55
CA ASP A 75 19.67 20.80 -8.88
C ASP A 75 19.12 22.09 -8.24
N PRO A 76 19.74 22.64 -7.19
CA PRO A 76 19.35 23.94 -6.62
C PRO A 76 19.91 25.15 -7.41
N GLY A 77 20.50 24.93 -8.60
CA GLY A 77 21.15 25.93 -9.44
C GLY A 77 22.66 25.71 -9.64
N TRP A 78 23.15 24.51 -9.37
CA TRP A 78 24.53 24.06 -9.57
C TRP A 78 24.79 23.47 -10.96
N GLY A 79 23.76 22.91 -11.61
CA GLY A 79 23.84 22.20 -12.89
C GLY A 79 23.98 20.68 -12.74
N LEU A 80 23.55 19.93 -13.77
CA LEU A 80 23.54 18.46 -13.83
C LEU A 80 24.92 17.78 -13.72
N GLN A 81 26.01 18.55 -13.82
CA GLN A 81 27.33 18.03 -13.47
C GLN A 81 27.47 17.74 -11.97
N TYR A 82 26.65 18.35 -11.12
CA TYR A 82 26.64 18.15 -9.66
C TYR A 82 25.34 17.50 -9.13
N SER A 83 24.38 17.22 -10.01
CA SER A 83 23.03 16.77 -9.62
C SER A 83 22.50 15.71 -10.60
N ASN A 84 21.72 14.76 -10.09
CA ASN A 84 21.12 13.68 -10.89
C ASN A 84 19.93 14.18 -11.70
N PHE A 85 19.07 14.98 -11.08
CA PHE A 85 17.89 15.55 -11.73
C PHE A 85 17.90 17.08 -11.67
N THR A 86 17.33 17.72 -12.68
CA THR A 86 17.08 19.17 -12.65
C THR A 86 15.98 19.51 -11.62
N GLU A 87 14.95 18.67 -11.55
CA GLU A 87 13.83 18.81 -10.62
C GLU A 87 13.63 17.50 -9.85
N CYS A 88 13.06 17.58 -8.66
CA CYS A 88 12.78 16.38 -7.89
C CYS A 88 11.64 15.55 -8.50
N PRO A 89 11.71 14.21 -8.44
CA PRO A 89 10.59 13.35 -8.74
C PRO A 89 9.31 13.76 -8.00
N LEU A 90 8.15 13.52 -8.61
CA LEU A 90 6.84 13.89 -8.06
C LEU A 90 6.66 15.38 -7.74
N ASN A 91 7.45 16.27 -8.36
CA ASN A 91 7.37 17.72 -8.14
C ASN A 91 7.47 18.12 -6.65
N VAL A 92 8.23 17.34 -5.86
CA VAL A 92 8.61 17.77 -4.51
C VAL A 92 9.69 18.84 -4.59
N CYS A 93 10.04 19.45 -3.46
CA CYS A 93 10.93 20.61 -3.46
C CYS A 93 12.40 20.20 -3.38
N CYS A 94 13.25 20.97 -4.06
CA CYS A 94 14.71 20.84 -3.96
C CYS A 94 15.25 21.76 -2.87
N SER A 95 15.91 21.21 -1.85
CA SER A 95 16.59 22.00 -0.83
C SER A 95 17.83 22.70 -1.37
N GLU A 96 18.34 23.69 -0.65
CA GLU A 96 19.59 24.41 -1.01
C GLU A 96 20.83 23.51 -0.98
N TYR A 97 20.69 22.30 -0.41
CA TYR A 97 21.71 21.26 -0.35
C TYR A 97 21.49 20.16 -1.40
N GLY A 98 20.55 20.33 -2.33
CA GLY A 98 20.31 19.39 -3.44
C GLY A 98 19.63 18.08 -3.04
N PHE A 99 18.88 18.07 -1.94
CA PHE A 99 18.03 16.93 -1.54
C PHE A 99 16.56 17.21 -1.84
N CYS A 100 15.80 16.18 -2.19
CA CYS A 100 14.37 16.27 -2.44
C CYS A 100 13.55 16.10 -1.17
N GLY A 101 12.44 16.84 -1.05
CA GLY A 101 11.55 16.71 0.10
C GLY A 101 10.32 17.60 0.05
N THR A 102 9.37 17.33 0.95
CA THR A 102 8.10 18.05 1.06
C THR A 102 8.05 19.01 2.25
N LEU A 103 9.02 18.93 3.17
CA LEU A 103 9.04 19.77 4.37
C LEU A 103 9.25 21.25 4.04
N PRO A 104 8.78 22.18 4.89
CA PRO A 104 8.96 23.61 4.68
C PRO A 104 10.41 24.05 4.45
N SER A 105 11.38 23.36 5.06
CA SER A 105 12.82 23.60 4.87
C SER A 105 13.31 23.31 3.45
N TYR A 106 12.68 22.36 2.74
CA TYR A 106 12.94 22.06 1.34
C TYR A 106 12.16 22.99 0.43
N CYS A 107 10.92 23.31 0.81
CA CYS A 107 9.99 24.06 -0.02
C CYS A 107 10.07 25.58 0.13
N LYS A 108 10.92 26.11 1.02
CA LYS A 108 10.98 27.56 1.33
C LYS A 108 9.59 28.13 1.67
N GLY A 109 8.80 27.36 2.41
CA GLY A 109 7.42 27.70 2.78
C GLY A 109 6.37 27.58 1.67
N LYS A 110 6.72 27.14 0.45
CA LYS A 110 5.72 26.85 -0.60
C LYS A 110 4.85 25.66 -0.19
N THR A 111 3.54 25.84 -0.23
CA THR A 111 2.55 24.79 0.01
C THR A 111 1.89 24.35 -1.29
N VAL A 112 1.28 23.17 -1.27
CA VAL A 112 0.47 22.64 -2.37
C VAL A 112 -0.98 22.86 -2.03
N ALA A 113 -1.77 23.29 -3.02
CA ALA A 113 -3.21 23.39 -2.83
C ALA A 113 -3.79 21.97 -2.78
N SER A 114 -4.34 21.58 -1.63
CA SER A 114 -5.14 20.37 -1.55
C SER A 114 -6.51 20.61 -2.19
N PRO A 115 -7.11 19.60 -2.85
CA PRO A 115 -8.49 19.66 -3.29
C PRO A 115 -9.41 19.92 -2.10
N GLN A 116 -10.46 20.72 -2.32
CA GLN A 116 -11.42 21.10 -1.30
C GLN A 116 -12.84 20.84 -1.81
N CYS A 117 -13.53 19.92 -1.16
CA CYS A 117 -14.93 19.61 -1.36
C CYS A 117 -15.70 19.78 -0.06
N SER A 118 -16.99 20.08 -0.14
CA SER A 118 -17.82 20.01 1.06
C SER A 118 -17.97 18.55 1.46
N LYS A 119 -17.73 18.25 2.74
CA LYS A 119 -18.00 16.95 3.36
C LYS A 119 -19.42 16.42 3.05
N ASP A 120 -20.39 17.32 2.92
CA ASP A 120 -21.79 16.97 2.61
C ASP A 120 -22.01 16.45 1.20
N GLN A 121 -21.02 16.56 0.31
CA GLN A 121 -21.06 16.01 -1.04
C GLN A 121 -20.83 14.49 -1.08
N HIS A 122 -20.21 13.91 -0.03
CA HIS A 122 -19.96 12.47 0.04
C HIS A 122 -19.28 11.90 -1.21
N THR A 123 -18.26 12.61 -1.70
CA THR A 123 -17.52 12.25 -2.92
C THR A 123 -16.90 10.86 -2.84
N SER A 124 -16.46 10.45 -1.63
CA SER A 124 -15.83 9.15 -1.39
C SER A 124 -16.82 7.98 -1.30
N ASP A 125 -18.13 8.24 -1.30
CA ASP A 125 -19.15 7.18 -1.31
C ASP A 125 -19.28 6.51 -2.70
N LYS A 126 -18.71 7.15 -3.74
CA LYS A 126 -18.78 6.68 -5.14
C LYS A 126 -18.24 5.27 -5.30
N ARG A 127 -17.25 4.87 -4.49
CA ARG A 127 -16.68 3.51 -4.49
C ARG A 127 -16.28 3.10 -3.09
N THR A 128 -16.63 1.86 -2.75
CA THR A 128 -16.06 1.11 -1.63
C THR A 128 -15.46 -0.16 -2.20
N VAL A 129 -14.14 -0.25 -2.23
CA VAL A 129 -13.37 -1.38 -2.74
C VAL A 129 -12.92 -2.23 -1.55
N GLY A 130 -13.05 -3.55 -1.61
CA GLY A 130 -12.48 -4.42 -0.58
C GLY A 130 -11.55 -5.46 -1.19
N TYR A 131 -10.35 -5.59 -0.62
CA TYR A 131 -9.44 -6.68 -0.96
C TYR A 131 -9.81 -7.93 -0.17
N TYR A 132 -9.99 -9.04 -0.85
CA TYR A 132 -10.22 -10.35 -0.24
C TYR A 132 -8.97 -11.21 -0.38
N GLU A 133 -8.33 -11.56 0.74
CA GLU A 133 -7.15 -12.41 0.74
C GLU A 133 -7.55 -13.85 0.37
N GLY A 134 -7.31 -14.28 -0.85
CA GLY A 134 -7.62 -15.62 -1.35
C GLY A 134 -6.93 -16.75 -0.59
N TRP A 135 -5.86 -16.45 0.15
CA TRP A 135 -5.16 -17.36 1.06
C TRP A 135 -5.72 -17.36 2.49
N ASN A 136 -6.72 -16.53 2.83
CA ASN A 136 -7.23 -16.39 4.19
C ASN A 136 -7.67 -17.71 4.83
N TYR A 137 -8.12 -18.67 4.02
CA TYR A 137 -8.53 -19.99 4.48
C TYR A 137 -7.42 -20.80 5.16
N GLN A 138 -6.16 -20.38 4.97
CA GLN A 138 -4.99 -20.98 5.60
C GLN A 138 -4.82 -20.52 7.06
N LYS A 139 -5.52 -19.44 7.49
CA LYS A 139 -5.48 -19.00 8.88
C LYS A 139 -6.13 -20.07 9.78
N PRO A 140 -5.62 -20.26 11.00
CA PRO A 140 -6.16 -21.25 11.94
C PRO A 140 -7.54 -20.88 12.52
N CYS A 141 -7.93 -19.61 12.44
CA CYS A 141 -9.24 -19.08 12.84
C CYS A 141 -9.49 -17.73 12.16
N GLY A 142 -10.69 -17.16 12.34
CA GLY A 142 -11.04 -15.87 11.74
C GLY A 142 -11.04 -15.94 10.20
N ASN A 143 -11.36 -17.11 9.64
CA ASN A 143 -11.47 -17.30 8.19
C ASN A 143 -12.80 -16.72 7.72
N MET A 144 -12.81 -16.16 6.52
CA MET A 144 -14.03 -15.69 5.86
C MET A 144 -14.10 -16.35 4.50
N GLU A 145 -15.01 -17.30 4.31
CA GLU A 145 -15.24 -17.84 2.97
C GLU A 145 -15.94 -16.79 2.09
N PRO A 146 -15.84 -16.88 0.76
CA PRO A 146 -16.45 -15.91 -0.15
C PRO A 146 -17.93 -15.61 0.16
N GLU A 147 -18.70 -16.64 0.51
CA GLU A 147 -20.13 -16.53 0.78
C GLU A 147 -20.46 -15.83 2.11
N ASP A 148 -19.47 -15.68 3.00
CA ASP A 148 -19.59 -14.98 4.29
C ASP A 148 -19.33 -13.46 4.16
N ILE A 149 -18.82 -13.00 3.02
CA ILE A 149 -18.52 -11.57 2.79
C ILE A 149 -19.79 -10.73 3.00
N PRO A 150 -19.76 -9.69 3.87
CA PRO A 150 -20.90 -8.80 4.09
C PRO A 150 -21.23 -7.96 2.85
N LEU A 151 -22.11 -8.48 2.00
CA LEU A 151 -22.57 -7.81 0.78
C LEU A 151 -23.46 -6.59 1.09
N GLY A 152 -23.62 -5.74 0.08
CA GLY A 152 -24.39 -4.50 0.10
C GLY A 152 -23.56 -3.26 0.41
N TYR A 153 -22.40 -3.44 1.06
CA TYR A 153 -21.49 -2.33 1.35
C TYR A 153 -20.41 -2.16 0.27
N TYR A 154 -19.92 -3.25 -0.32
CA TYR A 154 -18.88 -3.16 -1.35
C TYR A 154 -19.47 -2.83 -2.72
N THR A 155 -18.83 -1.90 -3.43
CA THR A 155 -19.06 -1.69 -4.87
C THR A 155 -18.16 -2.59 -5.71
N HIS A 156 -16.95 -2.85 -5.23
CA HIS A 156 -15.93 -3.65 -5.88
C HIS A 156 -15.29 -4.59 -4.86
N ILE A 157 -15.02 -5.82 -5.26
CA ILE A 157 -14.14 -6.73 -4.52
C ILE A 157 -12.93 -7.05 -5.39
N ASN A 158 -11.73 -6.76 -4.89
CA ASN A 158 -10.48 -7.18 -5.50
C ASN A 158 -10.07 -8.51 -4.87
N PHE A 159 -10.06 -9.59 -5.66
CA PHE A 159 -9.54 -10.88 -5.22
C PHE A 159 -8.00 -10.82 -5.21
N ALA A 160 -7.39 -10.86 -4.03
CA ALA A 160 -5.94 -10.86 -3.84
C ALA A 160 -5.45 -12.28 -3.55
N PHE A 161 -4.53 -12.91 -4.29
CA PHE A 161 -3.97 -12.47 -5.56
C PHE A 161 -4.00 -13.65 -6.54
N ALA A 162 -3.85 -13.32 -7.81
CA ALA A 162 -3.15 -14.21 -8.73
C ALA A 162 -1.74 -13.66 -8.99
N LEU A 163 -0.86 -14.53 -9.46
CA LEU A 163 0.55 -14.24 -9.72
C LEU A 163 0.83 -14.27 -11.23
N VAL A 164 2.02 -13.81 -11.61
CA VAL A 164 2.56 -14.01 -12.96
C VAL A 164 3.62 -15.10 -12.90
N ASN A 165 3.45 -16.16 -13.69
CA ASN A 165 4.44 -17.22 -13.82
C ASN A 165 5.78 -16.65 -14.34
N PRO A 166 6.92 -16.90 -13.70
CA PRO A 166 8.20 -16.28 -14.05
C PRO A 166 8.76 -16.77 -15.40
N ASP A 167 8.34 -17.95 -15.87
CA ASP A 167 8.85 -18.56 -17.09
C ASP A 167 7.94 -18.25 -18.28
N ALA A 168 6.64 -18.47 -18.10
CA ALA A 168 5.63 -18.36 -19.15
C ALA A 168 4.97 -16.98 -19.25
N TYR A 169 5.08 -16.14 -18.21
CA TYR A 169 4.40 -14.84 -18.09
C TYR A 169 2.89 -14.97 -18.30
N ARG A 170 2.30 -16.01 -17.71
CA ARG A 170 0.86 -16.28 -17.70
C ARG A 170 0.33 -16.16 -16.28
N ILE A 171 -0.99 -16.01 -16.14
CA ILE A 171 -1.65 -15.97 -14.84
C ILE A 171 -1.48 -17.34 -14.15
N ASP A 172 -0.95 -17.32 -12.95
CA ASP A 172 -0.79 -18.48 -12.08
C ASP A 172 -1.53 -18.25 -10.75
N PRO A 173 -2.21 -19.26 -10.20
CA PRO A 173 -2.75 -19.16 -8.86
C PRO A 173 -1.62 -19.22 -7.83
N MET A 174 -1.81 -18.58 -6.67
CA MET A 174 -0.91 -18.73 -5.53
C MET A 174 -0.81 -20.21 -5.11
N ASP A 175 -1.96 -20.88 -5.07
CA ASP A 175 -2.09 -22.31 -4.82
C ASP A 175 -3.50 -22.82 -5.25
N LYS A 176 -3.74 -24.13 -5.16
CA LYS A 176 -5.02 -24.75 -5.56
C LYS A 176 -6.21 -24.32 -4.69
N GLY A 177 -6.02 -24.10 -3.40
CA GLY A 177 -7.06 -23.64 -2.49
C GLY A 177 -7.46 -22.20 -2.77
N THR A 178 -6.49 -21.33 -3.03
CA THR A 178 -6.73 -19.96 -3.52
C THR A 178 -7.52 -20.01 -4.83
N ALA A 179 -7.10 -20.84 -5.79
CA ALA A 179 -7.78 -20.97 -7.09
C ALA A 179 -9.24 -21.45 -6.99
N ALA A 180 -9.54 -22.32 -6.03
CA ALA A 180 -10.89 -22.85 -5.81
C ALA A 180 -11.91 -21.78 -5.37
N ARG A 181 -11.46 -20.56 -5.05
CA ARG A 181 -12.32 -19.45 -4.61
C ARG A 181 -12.62 -18.42 -5.70
N TYR A 182 -11.92 -18.42 -6.84
CA TYR A 182 -12.15 -17.43 -7.91
C TYR A 182 -13.62 -17.35 -8.32
N ASP A 183 -14.22 -18.46 -8.72
CA ASP A 183 -15.63 -18.46 -9.13
C ASP A 183 -16.60 -18.23 -7.97
N ARG A 184 -16.20 -18.54 -6.74
CA ARG A 184 -17.05 -18.36 -5.54
C ARG A 184 -17.21 -16.87 -5.25
N VAL A 185 -16.13 -16.09 -5.31
CA VAL A 185 -16.20 -14.64 -5.14
C VAL A 185 -16.94 -13.98 -6.31
N THR A 186 -16.66 -14.35 -7.56
CA THR A 186 -17.37 -13.74 -8.71
C THR A 186 -18.86 -14.10 -8.76
N ARG A 187 -19.27 -15.24 -8.18
CA ARG A 187 -20.69 -15.60 -8.00
C ARG A 187 -21.44 -14.70 -7.03
N LEU A 188 -20.77 -13.92 -6.17
CA LEU A 188 -21.44 -12.99 -5.26
C LEU A 188 -22.26 -11.92 -6.01
N LYS A 189 -21.88 -11.62 -7.26
CA LYS A 189 -22.65 -10.77 -8.18
C LYS A 189 -24.06 -11.28 -8.49
N GLN A 190 -24.33 -12.56 -8.22
CA GLN A 190 -25.68 -13.12 -8.33
C GLN A 190 -26.59 -12.62 -7.20
N LYS A 191 -26.01 -12.39 -6.00
CA LYS A 191 -26.71 -11.86 -4.82
C LYS A 191 -26.78 -10.32 -4.85
N GLN A 192 -25.70 -9.65 -5.27
CA GLN A 192 -25.65 -8.19 -5.37
C GLN A 192 -25.36 -7.78 -6.83
N LYS A 193 -26.35 -7.22 -7.53
CA LYS A 193 -26.28 -7.03 -9.00
C LYS A 193 -25.35 -5.92 -9.47
N ASP A 194 -25.11 -4.93 -8.62
CA ASP A 194 -24.23 -3.79 -8.87
C ASP A 194 -22.78 -4.01 -8.39
N LEU A 195 -22.48 -5.19 -7.85
CA LEU A 195 -21.13 -5.56 -7.44
C LEU A 195 -20.26 -5.88 -8.65
N GLU A 196 -19.07 -5.30 -8.70
CA GLU A 196 -18.00 -5.75 -9.59
C GLU A 196 -16.97 -6.58 -8.81
N VAL A 197 -16.42 -7.63 -9.44
CA VAL A 197 -15.37 -8.45 -8.82
C VAL A 197 -14.17 -8.49 -9.76
N TRP A 198 -13.04 -8.01 -9.27
CA TRP A 198 -11.80 -7.81 -10.02
C TRP A 198 -10.72 -8.75 -9.49
N ILE A 199 -9.74 -9.09 -10.32
CA ILE A 199 -8.58 -9.89 -9.90
C ILE A 199 -7.39 -8.95 -9.65
N ALA A 200 -6.79 -9.01 -8.46
CA ALA A 200 -5.55 -8.30 -8.17
C ALA A 200 -4.35 -9.21 -8.50
N ILE A 201 -3.36 -8.65 -9.21
CA ILE A 201 -2.15 -9.36 -9.64
C ILE A 201 -0.94 -8.74 -8.95
N GLY A 202 -0.22 -9.54 -8.17
CA GLY A 202 0.99 -9.08 -7.47
C GLY A 202 0.93 -9.27 -5.96
N GLY A 203 1.11 -8.16 -5.25
CA GLY A 203 1.21 -8.10 -3.80
C GLY A 203 2.64 -8.26 -3.28
N TRP A 204 2.90 -7.78 -2.06
CA TRP A 204 4.20 -7.77 -1.41
C TRP A 204 5.01 -9.08 -1.58
N ALA A 205 4.42 -10.24 -1.30
CA ALA A 205 5.16 -11.51 -1.34
C ALA A 205 5.66 -11.91 -2.75
N MET A 206 5.08 -11.36 -3.83
CA MET A 206 5.53 -11.65 -5.20
C MET A 206 6.89 -11.02 -5.51
N ASN A 207 7.23 -9.90 -4.88
CA ASN A 207 8.51 -9.19 -5.07
C ASN A 207 9.57 -9.55 -4.01
N ASP A 208 9.29 -10.49 -3.10
CA ASP A 208 10.27 -10.98 -2.14
C ASP A 208 11.44 -11.70 -2.83
N PRO A 209 12.63 -11.76 -2.18
CA PRO A 209 13.79 -12.47 -2.72
C PRO A 209 13.44 -13.89 -3.19
N GLY A 210 13.66 -14.15 -4.48
CA GLY A 210 13.32 -15.43 -5.09
C GLY A 210 13.00 -15.29 -6.58
N LYS A 211 12.45 -16.36 -7.16
CA LYS A 211 12.19 -16.46 -8.61
C LYS A 211 11.15 -15.45 -9.14
N TYR A 212 10.33 -14.87 -8.28
CA TYR A 212 9.29 -13.91 -8.67
C TYR A 212 9.75 -12.45 -8.60
N ARG A 213 10.87 -12.16 -7.91
CA ARG A 213 11.33 -10.82 -7.56
C ARG A 213 11.33 -9.81 -8.72
N THR A 214 11.82 -10.23 -9.89
CA THR A 214 11.97 -9.36 -11.08
C THR A 214 10.85 -9.54 -12.10
N VAL A 215 9.84 -10.36 -11.83
CA VAL A 215 8.86 -10.79 -12.85
C VAL A 215 8.09 -9.60 -13.44
N PHE A 216 7.70 -8.63 -12.63
CA PHE A 216 7.04 -7.43 -13.13
C PHE A 216 7.94 -6.58 -14.03
N SER A 217 9.20 -6.35 -13.62
CA SER A 217 10.17 -5.61 -14.45
C SER A 217 10.43 -6.34 -15.77
N ASP A 218 10.63 -7.66 -15.71
CA ASP A 218 10.82 -8.49 -16.89
C ASP A 218 9.62 -8.54 -17.82
N LEU A 219 8.40 -8.51 -17.26
CA LEU A 219 7.15 -8.39 -17.99
C LEU A 219 7.04 -7.02 -18.67
N ALA A 220 7.28 -5.95 -17.91
CA ALA A 220 7.12 -4.57 -18.38
C ALA A 220 8.08 -4.26 -19.55
N LYS A 221 9.33 -4.73 -19.50
CA LYS A 221 10.34 -4.42 -20.54
C LYS A 221 10.25 -5.24 -21.84
N SER A 222 9.31 -6.19 -21.96
CA SER A 222 9.30 -7.14 -23.09
C SER A 222 7.92 -7.32 -23.71
N GLU A 223 7.73 -6.81 -24.93
CA GLU A 223 6.42 -6.87 -25.59
C GLU A 223 5.86 -8.29 -25.73
N LYS A 224 6.73 -9.27 -26.02
CA LYS A 224 6.36 -10.69 -26.12
C LYS A 224 5.81 -11.24 -24.80
N LYS A 225 6.43 -10.89 -23.66
CA LYS A 225 5.97 -11.31 -22.34
C LYS A 225 4.65 -10.63 -21.98
N GLN A 226 4.53 -9.35 -22.32
CA GLN A 226 3.27 -8.61 -22.18
C GLN A 226 2.15 -9.29 -22.97
N ASP A 227 2.37 -9.68 -24.22
CA ASP A 227 1.34 -10.34 -25.03
C ASP A 227 0.91 -11.69 -24.44
N ALA A 228 1.86 -12.49 -23.95
CA ALA A 228 1.55 -13.75 -23.26
C ALA A 228 0.71 -13.53 -21.99
N PHE A 229 1.05 -12.50 -21.21
CA PHE A 229 0.33 -12.10 -20.02
C PHE A 229 -1.08 -11.61 -20.36
N PHE A 230 -1.24 -10.71 -21.33
CA PHE A 230 -2.53 -10.16 -21.73
C PHE A 230 -3.49 -11.24 -22.25
N ASP A 231 -2.99 -12.16 -23.08
CA ASP A 231 -3.78 -13.30 -23.58
C ASP A 231 -4.27 -14.17 -22.43
N SER A 232 -3.36 -14.49 -21.49
CA SER A 232 -3.68 -15.30 -20.34
C SER A 232 -4.66 -14.60 -19.39
N LEU A 233 -4.46 -13.31 -19.13
CA LEU A 233 -5.28 -12.51 -18.22
C LEU A 233 -6.71 -12.37 -18.73
N ILE A 234 -6.88 -12.03 -20.01
CA ILE A 234 -8.22 -11.88 -20.61
C ILE A 234 -8.95 -13.23 -20.59
N THR A 235 -8.27 -14.31 -20.98
CA THR A 235 -8.84 -15.67 -20.92
C THR A 235 -9.27 -16.02 -19.50
N PHE A 236 -8.40 -15.76 -18.52
CA PHE A 236 -8.66 -16.02 -17.10
C PHE A 236 -9.86 -15.23 -16.58
N MET A 237 -9.94 -13.93 -16.87
CA MET A 237 -11.06 -13.09 -16.45
C MET A 237 -12.38 -13.52 -17.11
N GLN A 238 -12.35 -13.93 -18.38
CA GLN A 238 -13.54 -14.47 -19.05
C GLN A 238 -13.98 -15.79 -18.41
N GLN A 239 -13.05 -16.71 -18.17
CA GLN A 239 -13.33 -18.02 -17.59
C GLN A 239 -13.94 -17.91 -16.18
N HIS A 240 -13.37 -17.05 -15.34
CA HIS A 240 -13.79 -16.91 -13.95
C HIS A 240 -14.80 -15.77 -13.72
N SER A 241 -15.26 -15.12 -14.79
CA SER A 241 -16.25 -14.04 -14.75
C SER A 241 -15.83 -12.79 -13.94
N PHE A 242 -14.54 -12.46 -13.91
CA PHE A 242 -14.07 -11.17 -13.37
C PHE A 242 -14.50 -9.99 -14.26
N ASP A 243 -14.58 -8.79 -13.70
CA ASP A 243 -15.01 -7.55 -14.38
C ASP A 243 -13.86 -6.55 -14.61
N GLY A 244 -12.71 -6.79 -13.99
CA GLY A 244 -11.53 -5.97 -14.16
C GLY A 244 -10.31 -6.60 -13.52
N VAL A 245 -9.20 -5.89 -13.64
CA VAL A 245 -7.90 -6.26 -13.09
C VAL A 245 -7.32 -5.10 -12.30
N ASP A 246 -6.65 -5.42 -11.22
CA ASP A 246 -5.87 -4.49 -10.41
C ASP A 246 -4.41 -4.95 -10.43
N LEU A 247 -3.48 -4.03 -10.65
CA LEU A 247 -2.05 -4.34 -10.68
C LEU A 247 -1.38 -3.81 -9.41
N ASP A 248 -0.77 -4.73 -8.67
CA ASP A 248 -0.17 -4.48 -7.35
C ASP A 248 1.31 -4.84 -7.41
N TRP A 249 2.06 -4.10 -8.23
CA TRP A 249 3.52 -4.24 -8.33
C TRP A 249 4.20 -3.43 -7.24
N GLU A 250 4.91 -4.11 -6.34
CA GLU A 250 5.56 -3.51 -5.18
C GLU A 250 7.09 -3.70 -5.18
N TYR A 251 7.90 -2.81 -5.78
CA TYR A 251 7.53 -1.58 -6.51
C TYR A 251 8.45 -1.40 -7.73
N PRO A 252 7.98 -0.73 -8.81
CA PRO A 252 8.83 -0.36 -9.95
C PRO A 252 10.00 0.52 -9.48
N VAL A 253 11.16 0.40 -10.13
CA VAL A 253 12.41 1.15 -9.83
C VAL A 253 13.06 0.84 -8.47
N ALA A 254 12.31 0.32 -7.50
CA ALA A 254 12.80 0.02 -6.16
C ALA A 254 13.73 -1.21 -6.15
N GLU A 255 15.03 -0.98 -6.01
CA GLU A 255 16.07 -2.03 -6.03
C GLU A 255 15.87 -3.08 -4.92
N ASP A 256 15.45 -2.64 -3.73
CA ASP A 256 15.13 -3.50 -2.57
C ASP A 256 13.96 -4.47 -2.87
N ARG A 257 13.21 -4.20 -3.95
CA ARG A 257 12.11 -5.00 -4.47
C ARG A 257 12.36 -5.59 -5.87
N GLY A 258 13.59 -5.44 -6.39
CA GLY A 258 14.00 -5.98 -7.68
C GLY A 258 13.57 -5.15 -8.90
N GLY A 259 13.21 -3.89 -8.69
CA GLY A 259 12.98 -2.93 -9.76
C GLY A 259 14.28 -2.40 -10.37
N ILE A 260 14.17 -1.81 -11.56
CA ILE A 260 15.23 -1.13 -12.32
C ILE A 260 14.73 0.23 -12.80
N GLU A 261 15.64 1.15 -13.15
CA GLU A 261 15.30 2.52 -13.56
C GLU A 261 14.31 2.56 -14.73
N GLU A 262 14.48 1.65 -15.71
CA GLU A 262 13.62 1.58 -16.90
C GLU A 262 12.16 1.19 -16.58
N ASP A 263 11.87 0.69 -15.38
CA ASP A 263 10.50 0.37 -14.97
C ASP A 263 9.58 1.60 -15.00
N PHE A 264 10.13 2.80 -14.77
CA PHE A 264 9.38 4.06 -14.81
C PHE A 264 8.63 4.24 -16.13
N ASP A 265 9.33 4.10 -17.25
CA ASP A 265 8.77 4.21 -18.60
C ASP A 265 8.07 2.91 -19.05
N ASN A 266 8.67 1.75 -18.73
CA ASN A 266 8.14 0.45 -19.15
C ASN A 266 6.77 0.17 -18.54
N TYR A 267 6.51 0.63 -17.32
CA TYR A 267 5.21 0.40 -16.71
C TYR A 267 4.10 1.24 -17.37
N VAL A 268 4.40 2.48 -17.77
CA VAL A 268 3.49 3.30 -18.59
C VAL A 268 3.17 2.58 -19.91
N ASN A 269 4.19 2.02 -20.57
CA ASN A 269 3.99 1.26 -21.81
C ASN A 269 3.12 0.00 -21.59
N LEU A 270 3.39 -0.77 -20.53
CA LEU A 270 2.61 -1.94 -20.15
C LEU A 270 1.13 -1.58 -19.95
N LEU A 271 0.83 -0.52 -19.19
CA LEU A 271 -0.54 -0.07 -18.95
C LEU A 271 -1.23 0.40 -20.23
N ALA A 272 -0.52 1.13 -21.09
CA ALA A 272 -1.04 1.58 -22.39
C ALA A 272 -1.44 0.40 -23.28
N ARG A 273 -0.58 -0.62 -23.38
CA ARG A 273 -0.84 -1.82 -24.18
C ARG A 273 -1.93 -2.69 -23.56
N LEU A 274 -1.93 -2.84 -22.23
CA LEU A 274 -2.96 -3.58 -21.50
C LEU A 274 -4.34 -2.93 -21.71
N ARG A 275 -4.48 -1.61 -21.49
CA ARG A 275 -5.76 -0.91 -21.69
C ARG A 275 -6.28 -1.09 -23.12
N ARG A 276 -5.41 -0.99 -24.13
CA ARG A 276 -5.79 -1.24 -25.53
C ARG A 276 -6.31 -2.66 -25.73
N ARG A 277 -5.65 -3.65 -25.12
CA ARG A 277 -6.06 -5.06 -25.22
C ARG A 277 -7.39 -5.32 -24.54
N LEU A 278 -7.59 -4.79 -23.33
CA LEU A 278 -8.86 -4.88 -22.60
C LEU A 278 -10.01 -4.28 -23.42
N ASN A 279 -9.82 -3.08 -23.98
CA ASN A 279 -10.83 -2.41 -24.82
C ASN A 279 -11.16 -3.19 -26.09
N SER A 280 -10.21 -3.97 -26.62
CA SER A 280 -10.38 -4.77 -27.84
C SER A 280 -10.96 -6.16 -27.59
N SER A 281 -11.16 -6.56 -26.32
CA SER A 281 -11.61 -7.91 -25.95
C SER A 281 -13.10 -8.19 -26.20
N GLY A 282 -13.87 -7.17 -26.59
CA GLY A 282 -15.32 -7.28 -26.79
C GLY A 282 -16.16 -7.17 -25.51
N ARG A 283 -15.52 -7.03 -24.35
CA ARG A 283 -16.16 -6.75 -23.06
C ARG A 283 -15.47 -5.56 -22.40
N LYS A 284 -16.23 -4.73 -21.69
CA LYS A 284 -15.67 -3.65 -20.89
C LYS A 284 -15.03 -4.25 -19.63
N TYR A 285 -13.72 -4.12 -19.52
CA TYR A 285 -12.96 -4.49 -18.33
C TYR A 285 -12.41 -3.23 -17.66
N GLY A 286 -12.50 -3.20 -16.34
CA GLY A 286 -11.81 -2.22 -15.52
C GLY A 286 -10.31 -2.53 -15.39
N LEU A 287 -9.51 -1.49 -15.18
CA LEU A 287 -8.08 -1.60 -14.87
C LEU A 287 -7.68 -0.53 -13.86
N THR A 288 -7.19 -0.96 -12.71
CA THR A 288 -6.67 -0.12 -11.62
C THR A 288 -5.23 -0.45 -11.30
N LEU A 289 -4.63 0.44 -10.52
CA LEU A 289 -3.27 0.31 -10.03
C LEU A 289 -3.24 0.64 -8.55
N THR A 290 -2.53 -0.18 -7.77
CA THR A 290 -2.28 0.09 -6.37
C THR A 290 -0.99 0.90 -6.21
N LEU A 291 -1.06 2.01 -5.46
CA LEU A 291 0.03 2.94 -5.23
C LEU A 291 0.47 2.91 -3.76
N PRO A 292 1.77 3.01 -3.47
CA PRO A 292 2.25 3.32 -2.12
C PRO A 292 1.93 4.78 -1.76
N ALA A 293 1.74 5.06 -0.46
CA ALA A 293 1.66 6.44 0.04
C ALA A 293 3.05 7.09 0.27
N SER A 294 4.11 6.28 0.32
CA SER A 294 5.48 6.74 0.52
C SER A 294 6.09 7.40 -0.72
N TYR A 295 6.74 8.54 -0.51
CA TYR A 295 7.58 9.18 -1.51
C TYR A 295 8.66 8.23 -2.06
N TRP A 296 9.28 7.43 -1.19
CA TRP A 296 10.41 6.56 -1.56
C TRP A 296 10.04 5.52 -2.62
N TYR A 297 8.84 4.97 -2.54
CA TYR A 297 8.36 4.02 -3.53
C TYR A 297 7.54 4.69 -4.64
N LEU A 298 6.74 5.72 -4.33
CA LEU A 298 5.89 6.39 -5.31
C LEU A 298 6.70 7.11 -6.39
N LYS A 299 7.93 7.55 -6.11
CA LYS A 299 8.81 8.18 -7.11
C LYS A 299 9.15 7.26 -8.29
N GLY A 300 8.99 5.93 -8.13
CA GLY A 300 9.18 4.94 -9.20
C GLY A 300 8.01 4.86 -10.18
N PHE A 301 6.93 5.61 -9.95
CA PHE A 301 5.72 5.61 -10.77
C PHE A 301 5.57 6.93 -11.54
N ASP A 302 5.48 6.86 -12.87
CA ASP A 302 5.04 7.99 -13.71
C ASP A 302 3.52 8.18 -13.61
N ILE A 303 3.03 8.58 -12.44
CA ILE A 303 1.60 8.66 -12.12
C ILE A 303 0.82 9.53 -13.11
N VAL A 304 1.44 10.57 -13.67
CA VAL A 304 0.82 11.46 -14.67
C VAL A 304 0.56 10.71 -15.97
N ASN A 305 1.55 9.97 -16.49
CA ASN A 305 1.35 9.21 -17.71
C ASN A 305 0.64 7.87 -17.50
N MET A 306 0.58 7.35 -16.28
CA MET A 306 -0.21 6.16 -15.97
C MET A 306 -1.70 6.48 -15.86
N GLU A 307 -2.06 7.63 -15.28
CA GLU A 307 -3.45 8.02 -15.00
C GLU A 307 -4.37 7.90 -16.24
N LYS A 308 -3.91 8.23 -17.44
CA LYS A 308 -4.71 8.15 -18.67
C LYS A 308 -5.18 6.74 -19.06
N TYR A 309 -4.55 5.69 -18.52
CA TYR A 309 -4.87 4.30 -18.87
C TYR A 309 -5.64 3.56 -17.78
N LEU A 310 -5.80 4.15 -16.60
CA LEU A 310 -6.44 3.50 -15.46
C LEU A 310 -7.91 3.92 -15.36
N ASP A 311 -8.69 3.28 -14.51
CA ASP A 311 -10.01 3.78 -14.10
C ASP A 311 -9.84 4.66 -12.85
N TRP A 312 -9.08 4.18 -11.86
CA TRP A 312 -8.64 4.91 -10.68
C TRP A 312 -7.35 4.29 -10.08
N PHE A 313 -6.80 4.94 -9.07
CA PHE A 313 -5.72 4.44 -8.22
C PHE A 313 -6.27 4.02 -6.85
N ASN A 314 -5.82 2.87 -6.33
CA ASN A 314 -6.00 2.49 -4.93
C ASN A 314 -4.73 2.90 -4.18
N ILE A 315 -4.79 3.81 -3.20
CA ILE A 315 -3.58 4.23 -2.46
C ILE A 315 -3.49 3.50 -1.11
N MET A 316 -2.36 2.85 -0.84
CA MET A 316 -2.10 2.13 0.39
C MET A 316 -1.68 3.09 1.50
N THR A 317 -2.67 3.76 2.10
CA THR A 317 -2.52 4.72 3.20
C THR A 317 -2.50 4.04 4.58
N TYR A 318 -1.86 2.89 4.65
CA TYR A 318 -1.61 2.05 5.81
C TYR A 318 -0.19 1.48 5.72
N ASP A 319 0.29 0.85 6.80
CA ASP A 319 1.70 0.43 6.92
C ASP A 319 2.69 1.58 6.80
N ILE A 320 2.29 2.76 7.28
CA ILE A 320 3.18 3.91 7.39
C ILE A 320 4.27 3.65 8.44
N HIS A 321 3.88 3.02 9.55
CA HIS A 321 4.75 2.70 10.69
C HIS A 321 4.62 1.24 11.09
N GLY A 322 5.71 0.66 11.61
CA GLY A 322 5.77 -0.74 12.02
C GLY A 322 7.10 -1.10 12.67
N VAL A 323 7.29 -2.39 12.96
CA VAL A 323 8.49 -2.88 13.67
C VAL A 323 9.79 -2.65 12.92
N TRP A 324 9.72 -2.43 11.60
CA TRP A 324 10.87 -2.10 10.76
C TRP A 324 11.41 -0.68 11.03
N ASP A 325 10.66 0.18 11.72
CA ASP A 325 11.11 1.54 12.02
C ASP A 325 12.39 1.56 12.87
N GLN A 326 12.62 0.51 13.67
CA GLN A 326 13.84 0.35 14.48
C GLN A 326 15.13 0.33 13.66
N ASP A 327 15.04 -0.13 12.41
CA ASP A 327 16.18 -0.25 11.50
C ASP A 327 16.42 1.05 10.71
N ILE A 328 15.57 2.07 10.91
CA ILE A 328 15.70 3.39 10.29
C ILE A 328 16.28 4.35 11.31
N GLU A 329 17.50 4.80 11.05
CA GLU A 329 18.22 5.76 11.90
C GLU A 329 17.37 6.99 12.30
N ALA A 330 16.64 7.58 11.35
CA ALA A 330 15.83 8.78 11.58
C ALA A 330 14.51 8.54 12.35
N LEU A 331 14.00 7.31 12.41
CA LEU A 331 12.75 7.00 13.13
C LEU A 331 13.02 6.32 14.46
N GLY A 332 13.93 5.35 14.47
CA GLY A 332 14.23 4.53 15.63
C GLY A 332 13.04 3.68 16.10
N PRO A 333 13.18 3.01 17.24
CA PRO A 333 12.18 2.05 17.74
C PRO A 333 11.02 2.74 18.45
N HIS A 334 10.37 3.74 17.85
CA HIS A 334 9.24 4.46 18.45
C HIS A 334 7.90 3.91 17.93
N ALA A 335 6.98 3.61 18.84
CA ALA A 335 5.66 3.08 18.49
C ALA A 335 4.78 4.19 17.90
N LEU A 336 4.66 4.21 16.58
CA LEU A 336 3.85 5.16 15.83
C LEU A 336 2.67 4.45 15.15
N ALA A 337 1.64 5.22 14.82
CA ALA A 337 0.42 4.67 14.24
C ALA A 337 0.62 4.25 12.78
N HIS A 338 0.25 3.02 12.40
CA HIS A 338 0.45 2.57 11.01
C HIS A 338 -0.49 3.23 10.00
N THR A 339 -1.53 3.88 10.49
CA THR A 339 -2.38 4.81 9.74
C THR A 339 -2.39 6.14 10.50
N ASN A 340 -2.15 7.26 9.83
CA ASN A 340 -2.04 8.56 10.49
C ASN A 340 -2.49 9.66 9.52
N LEU A 341 -3.59 10.36 9.82
CA LEU A 341 -4.19 11.36 8.94
C LEU A 341 -3.22 12.46 8.50
N THR A 342 -2.32 12.91 9.38
CA THR A 342 -1.34 13.95 9.04
C THR A 342 -0.32 13.49 8.02
N GLU A 343 -0.06 12.20 8.01
CA GLU A 343 0.92 11.51 7.19
C GLU A 343 0.26 11.03 5.88
N ILE A 344 -0.97 10.52 5.96
CA ILE A 344 -1.85 10.28 4.81
C ILE A 344 -1.99 11.55 3.97
N HIS A 345 -2.13 12.72 4.61
CA HIS A 345 -2.14 14.00 3.91
C HIS A 345 -0.84 14.22 3.12
N GLN A 346 0.32 13.97 3.72
CA GLN A 346 1.62 14.10 3.04
C GLN A 346 1.72 13.15 1.83
N GLY A 347 1.23 11.91 1.97
CA GLY A 347 1.17 10.95 0.86
C GLY A 347 0.25 11.43 -0.29
N LEU A 348 -0.93 11.97 0.03
CA LEU A 348 -1.85 12.53 -0.97
C LEU A 348 -1.33 13.82 -1.61
N GLU A 349 -0.58 14.65 -0.87
CA GLU A 349 0.09 15.81 -1.45
C GLU A 349 1.00 15.44 -2.61
N LEU A 350 1.64 14.26 -2.60
CA LEU A 350 2.45 13.78 -3.71
C LEU A 350 1.61 13.64 -4.99
N LEU A 351 0.35 13.23 -4.89
CA LEU A 351 -0.56 13.15 -6.04
C LEU A 351 -0.99 14.55 -6.50
N TRP A 352 -1.30 15.45 -5.57
CA TRP A 352 -1.75 16.82 -5.90
C TRP A 352 -0.65 17.68 -6.50
N ARG A 353 0.62 17.49 -6.10
CA ARG A 353 1.81 18.07 -6.75
C ARG A 353 1.92 17.71 -8.23
N ASN A 354 1.31 16.61 -8.63
CA ASN A 354 1.30 16.10 -9.99
C ASN A 354 -0.06 16.30 -10.68
N ASN A 355 -0.97 17.08 -10.07
CA ASN A 355 -2.31 17.39 -10.59
C ASN A 355 -3.16 16.14 -10.89
N ILE A 356 -2.94 15.03 -10.17
CA ILE A 356 -3.77 13.83 -10.29
C ILE A 356 -5.20 14.16 -9.87
N ASN A 357 -6.18 13.69 -10.65
CA ASN A 357 -7.59 13.96 -10.35
C ASN A 357 -8.02 13.24 -9.06
N PRO A 358 -8.43 13.97 -7.99
CA PRO A 358 -8.82 13.36 -6.72
C PRO A 358 -10.00 12.39 -6.83
N GLU A 359 -10.95 12.61 -7.77
CA GLU A 359 -12.07 11.68 -7.99
C GLU A 359 -11.63 10.28 -8.50
N ARG A 360 -10.37 10.15 -8.89
CA ARG A 360 -9.72 8.92 -9.36
C ARG A 360 -8.75 8.35 -8.33
N VAL A 361 -8.78 8.84 -7.10
CA VAL A 361 -8.00 8.31 -5.98
C VAL A 361 -8.96 7.69 -4.98
N VAL A 362 -8.65 6.47 -4.56
CA VAL A 362 -9.41 5.69 -3.57
C VAL A 362 -8.54 5.50 -2.33
N LEU A 363 -8.99 6.03 -1.19
CA LEU A 363 -8.23 6.04 0.07
C LEU A 363 -8.20 4.66 0.72
N GLY A 364 -7.02 4.10 0.97
CA GLY A 364 -6.85 2.82 1.64
C GLY A 364 -7.03 2.89 3.16
N LEU A 365 -7.74 1.92 3.72
CA LEU A 365 -8.06 1.77 5.13
C LEU A 365 -7.64 0.38 5.60
N GLY A 366 -6.96 0.30 6.75
CA GLY A 366 -6.51 -0.96 7.33
C GLY A 366 -7.55 -1.58 8.25
N PHE A 367 -8.10 -2.75 7.92
CA PHE A 367 -8.91 -3.58 8.82
C PHE A 367 -8.04 -4.48 9.71
N TYR A 368 -6.92 -3.94 10.15
CA TYR A 368 -5.91 -4.54 11.00
C TYR A 368 -5.12 -3.43 11.68
N GLY A 369 -4.26 -3.79 12.62
CA GLY A 369 -3.33 -2.87 13.26
C GLY A 369 -1.89 -3.38 13.24
N ARG A 370 -0.94 -2.45 13.26
CA ARG A 370 0.45 -2.74 13.63
C ARG A 370 0.62 -2.56 15.12
N SER A 371 1.30 -3.52 15.73
CA SER A 371 1.33 -3.69 17.17
C SER A 371 2.75 -3.88 17.68
N PHE A 372 3.02 -3.37 18.88
CA PHE A 372 4.33 -3.34 19.48
C PHE A 372 4.30 -3.92 20.91
N THR A 373 5.42 -4.50 21.31
CA THR A 373 5.73 -4.71 22.73
C THR A 373 6.53 -3.51 23.22
N MET A 374 5.94 -2.73 24.11
CA MET A 374 6.53 -1.50 24.66
C MET A 374 7.72 -1.82 25.56
N LYS A 375 8.75 -0.98 25.51
CA LYS A 375 9.98 -1.13 26.29
C LYS A 375 9.77 -0.80 27.76
N ASP A 376 9.08 0.31 28.04
CA ASP A 376 8.65 0.69 29.39
C ASP A 376 7.12 0.50 29.53
N PRO A 377 6.64 -0.38 30.43
CA PRO A 377 5.21 -0.54 30.71
C PRO A 377 4.50 0.74 31.17
N ASN A 378 5.23 1.77 31.61
CA ASN A 378 4.67 3.06 32.00
C ASN A 378 4.59 4.07 30.85
N CYS A 379 5.21 3.78 29.69
CA CYS A 379 5.16 4.61 28.49
C CYS A 379 4.36 3.87 27.40
N LEU A 380 3.07 4.18 27.33
CA LEU A 380 2.11 3.49 26.43
C LEU A 380 1.44 4.43 25.42
N GLU A 381 1.92 5.66 25.30
CA GLU A 381 1.46 6.65 24.31
C GLU A 381 2.19 6.46 22.97
N ALA A 382 1.64 7.04 21.90
CA ALA A 382 2.36 7.08 20.62
C ALA A 382 3.68 7.85 20.79
N GLY A 383 4.74 7.37 20.13
CA GLY A 383 6.10 7.91 20.27
C GLY A 383 6.91 7.32 21.43
N CYS A 384 6.32 6.48 22.28
CA CYS A 384 7.09 5.70 23.27
C CYS A 384 7.93 4.60 22.58
N GLU A 385 9.07 4.25 23.16
CA GLU A 385 9.93 3.20 22.60
C GLU A 385 9.31 1.80 22.73
N PHE A 386 9.38 1.03 21.63
CA PHE A 386 9.13 -0.41 21.64
C PHE A 386 10.44 -1.20 21.69
N LYS A 387 10.34 -2.48 22.03
CA LYS A 387 11.48 -3.41 21.95
C LYS A 387 11.33 -4.48 20.87
N ASP A 388 10.09 -4.88 20.58
CA ASP A 388 9.76 -5.95 19.65
C ASP A 388 8.34 -5.70 19.08
N GLY A 389 7.92 -6.51 18.11
CA GLY A 389 6.50 -6.63 17.76
C GLY A 389 5.66 -7.13 18.94
N ALA A 390 4.38 -6.79 18.98
CA ALA A 390 3.46 -7.41 19.95
C ALA A 390 3.36 -8.92 19.69
N LYS A 391 2.95 -9.66 20.72
CA LYS A 391 2.70 -11.11 20.64
C LYS A 391 1.76 -11.40 19.47
N LYS A 392 2.10 -12.42 18.67
CA LYS A 392 1.27 -12.82 17.53
C LYS A 392 -0.17 -13.12 17.93
N GLY A 393 -1.10 -12.65 17.10
CA GLY A 393 -2.52 -13.00 17.20
C GLY A 393 -2.76 -14.51 17.01
N LYS A 394 -3.86 -15.01 17.57
CA LYS A 394 -4.23 -16.43 17.44
C LYS A 394 -4.58 -16.81 16.00
N CYS A 395 -5.17 -15.88 15.26
CA CYS A 395 -5.67 -16.07 13.90
C CYS A 395 -4.68 -15.55 12.86
N THR A 396 -4.14 -14.33 12.99
CA THR A 396 -3.12 -13.83 12.05
C THR A 396 -1.81 -14.59 12.14
N GLY A 397 -1.43 -15.04 13.35
CA GLY A 397 -0.22 -15.83 13.57
C GLY A 397 1.10 -15.07 13.33
N THR A 398 1.04 -13.75 13.15
CA THR A 398 2.18 -12.90 12.81
C THR A 398 2.48 -11.93 13.95
N GLU A 399 3.73 -11.88 14.39
CA GLU A 399 4.16 -10.92 15.41
C GLU A 399 4.06 -9.49 14.86
N GLY A 400 3.60 -8.57 15.70
CA GLY A 400 3.42 -7.18 15.32
C GLY A 400 2.22 -6.89 14.41
N VAL A 401 1.35 -7.86 14.11
CA VAL A 401 0.14 -7.67 13.29
C VAL A 401 -1.07 -8.34 13.95
N LEU A 402 -2.16 -7.57 14.08
CA LEU A 402 -3.44 -8.07 14.58
C LEU A 402 -4.57 -7.67 13.64
N SER A 403 -5.44 -8.63 13.32
CA SER A 403 -6.67 -8.36 12.56
C SER A 403 -7.67 -7.53 13.36
N ALA A 404 -8.57 -6.81 12.70
CA ALA A 404 -9.67 -6.08 13.37
C ALA A 404 -10.50 -7.01 14.28
N HIS A 405 -10.74 -8.26 13.85
CA HIS A 405 -11.40 -9.27 14.67
C HIS A 405 -10.64 -9.56 15.99
N GLU A 406 -9.32 -9.71 15.94
CA GLU A 406 -8.50 -9.96 17.13
C GLU A 406 -8.43 -8.75 18.06
N ILE A 407 -8.31 -7.56 17.51
CA ILE A 407 -8.26 -6.32 18.29
C ILE A 407 -9.59 -6.09 19.00
N THR A 408 -10.71 -6.29 18.32
CA THR A 408 -12.05 -6.22 18.92
C THR A 408 -12.20 -7.20 20.08
N LYS A 409 -11.61 -8.39 19.98
CA LYS A 409 -11.61 -9.37 21.07
C LYS A 409 -10.75 -8.89 22.25
N ILE A 410 -9.55 -8.38 22.00
CA ILE A 410 -8.67 -7.81 23.04
C ILE A 410 -9.39 -6.69 23.80
N ILE A 411 -10.13 -5.83 23.10
CA ILE A 411 -10.95 -4.77 23.72
C ILE A 411 -12.05 -5.37 24.60
N LYS A 412 -12.78 -6.38 24.10
CA LYS A 412 -13.83 -7.08 24.87
C LYS A 412 -13.28 -7.76 26.14
N ASP A 413 -12.02 -8.19 26.10
CA ASP A 413 -11.32 -8.82 27.22
C ASP A 413 -10.74 -7.79 28.23
N GLY A 414 -11.04 -6.49 28.06
CA GLY A 414 -10.76 -5.44 29.04
C GLY A 414 -9.55 -4.56 28.74
N ALA A 415 -9.07 -4.53 27.49
CA ALA A 415 -7.98 -3.63 27.10
C ALA A 415 -8.39 -2.14 27.22
N LYS A 416 -7.40 -1.28 27.46
CA LYS A 416 -7.59 0.18 27.49
C LYS A 416 -7.56 0.72 26.07
N VAL A 417 -8.50 1.58 25.74
CA VAL A 417 -8.58 2.25 24.42
C VAL A 417 -8.48 3.75 24.61
N THR A 418 -7.63 4.40 23.81
CA THR A 418 -7.47 5.87 23.76
C THR A 418 -7.53 6.35 22.31
N LEU A 419 -8.06 7.55 22.10
CA LEU A 419 -8.07 8.21 20.79
C LEU A 419 -6.81 9.06 20.64
N ASP A 420 -6.08 8.88 19.54
CA ASP A 420 -5.16 9.89 19.03
C ASP A 420 -5.92 10.71 17.98
N GLU A 421 -6.40 11.89 18.38
CA GLU A 421 -7.22 12.76 17.52
C GLU A 421 -6.44 13.28 16.31
N LYS A 422 -5.13 13.50 16.46
CA LYS A 422 -4.29 14.06 15.39
C LYS A 422 -4.01 13.01 14.33
N ALA A 423 -3.65 11.80 14.75
CA ALA A 423 -3.45 10.68 13.83
C ALA A 423 -4.79 10.13 13.30
N GLY A 424 -5.89 10.35 14.03
CA GLY A 424 -7.20 9.80 13.68
C GLY A 424 -7.20 8.28 13.78
N VAL A 425 -6.72 7.75 14.92
CA VAL A 425 -6.68 6.30 15.21
C VAL A 425 -6.98 6.01 16.67
N LYS A 426 -7.34 4.75 16.95
CA LYS A 426 -7.38 4.22 18.31
C LYS A 426 -6.06 3.56 18.66
N ILE A 427 -5.58 3.84 19.85
CA ILE A 427 -4.48 3.13 20.50
C ILE A 427 -5.10 2.20 21.54
N VAL A 428 -4.80 0.92 21.44
CA VAL A 428 -5.27 -0.12 22.36
C VAL A 428 -4.08 -0.70 23.10
N THR A 429 -4.16 -0.77 24.42
CA THR A 429 -3.09 -1.30 25.27
C THR A 429 -3.61 -2.37 26.22
N TRP A 430 -2.84 -3.46 26.35
CA TRP A 430 -3.20 -4.63 27.15
C TRP A 430 -1.95 -5.31 27.73
N ASP A 431 -2.14 -6.32 28.59
CA ASP A 431 -1.06 -7.15 29.14
C ASP A 431 0.13 -6.34 29.71
N SER A 432 -0.14 -5.18 30.30
CA SER A 432 0.82 -4.18 30.83
C SER A 432 1.76 -3.49 29.83
N ASN A 433 2.09 -4.10 28.69
CA ASN A 433 3.07 -3.53 27.75
C ASN A 433 2.82 -3.88 26.28
N GLN A 434 1.63 -4.36 25.94
CA GLN A 434 1.25 -4.58 24.55
C GLN A 434 0.49 -3.37 24.04
N TRP A 435 0.74 -2.99 22.78
CA TRP A 435 0.22 -1.79 22.15
C TRP A 435 -0.18 -2.11 20.72
N VAL A 436 -1.31 -1.56 20.24
CA VAL A 436 -1.70 -1.60 18.82
C VAL A 436 -2.38 -0.29 18.44
N SER A 437 -2.05 0.22 17.25
CA SER A 437 -2.83 1.27 16.60
C SER A 437 -3.76 0.62 15.58
N TRP A 438 -5.01 1.05 15.54
CA TRP A 438 -6.00 0.56 14.59
C TRP A 438 -7.15 1.55 14.41
N ASP A 439 -8.07 1.23 13.50
CA ASP A 439 -9.29 2.00 13.28
C ASP A 439 -10.51 1.40 13.97
N ASP A 440 -11.42 2.24 14.46
CA ASP A 440 -12.77 1.86 14.86
C ASP A 440 -13.83 2.71 14.13
N ALA A 441 -15.09 2.60 14.53
CA ALA A 441 -16.17 3.35 13.89
C ALA A 441 -15.96 4.88 13.93
N GLU A 442 -15.36 5.41 15.00
CA GLU A 442 -15.11 6.85 15.13
C GLU A 442 -14.01 7.29 14.17
N THR A 443 -12.91 6.55 14.09
CA THR A 443 -11.75 6.94 13.28
C THR A 443 -11.94 6.63 11.80
N LEU A 444 -12.67 5.56 11.46
CA LEU A 444 -13.15 5.32 10.09
C LEU A 444 -14.02 6.48 9.61
N LYS A 445 -14.88 7.02 10.48
CA LYS A 445 -15.66 8.21 10.15
C LYS A 445 -14.77 9.44 9.94
N MET A 446 -13.76 9.66 10.77
CA MET A 446 -12.79 10.76 10.56
C MET A 446 -12.10 10.64 9.19
N LYS A 447 -11.70 9.44 8.80
CA LYS A 447 -11.04 9.18 7.50
C LYS A 447 -11.99 9.30 6.30
N LEU A 448 -13.24 8.85 6.43
CA LEU A 448 -14.29 9.09 5.44
C LEU A 448 -14.55 10.58 5.25
N ASP A 449 -14.70 11.31 6.35
CA ASP A 449 -14.93 12.76 6.33
C ASP A 449 -13.77 13.49 5.66
N TYR A 450 -12.53 13.11 6.02
CA TYR A 450 -11.31 13.60 5.38
C TYR A 450 -11.27 13.31 3.87
N ALA A 451 -11.61 12.09 3.46
CA ALA A 451 -11.67 11.71 2.04
C ALA A 451 -12.69 12.56 1.27
N ASN A 452 -13.85 12.81 1.88
CA ASN A 452 -14.90 13.67 1.31
C ASN A 452 -14.44 15.12 1.16
N GLU A 453 -13.78 15.66 2.19
CA GLU A 453 -13.23 17.03 2.19
C GLU A 453 -12.16 17.23 1.12
N HIS A 454 -11.47 16.16 0.70
CA HIS A 454 -10.43 16.18 -0.33
C HIS A 454 -10.89 15.65 -1.68
N CYS A 455 -12.20 15.60 -1.92
CA CYS A 455 -12.79 15.21 -3.20
C CYS A 455 -12.42 13.79 -3.67
N LEU A 456 -12.00 12.90 -2.76
CA LEU A 456 -11.57 11.55 -3.14
C LEU A 456 -12.74 10.74 -3.67
N GLY A 457 -12.48 9.89 -4.67
CA GLY A 457 -13.53 9.16 -5.39
C GLY A 457 -13.91 7.81 -4.80
N GLY A 458 -13.38 7.47 -3.63
CA GLY A 458 -13.67 6.20 -2.98
C GLY A 458 -12.87 5.94 -1.72
N THR A 459 -13.24 4.87 -1.04
CA THR A 459 -12.43 4.19 -0.02
C THR A 459 -12.15 2.74 -0.42
N MET A 460 -11.04 2.22 0.06
CA MET A 460 -10.61 0.85 -0.13
C MET A 460 -10.25 0.24 1.23
N VAL A 461 -10.54 -1.05 1.43
CA VAL A 461 -10.19 -1.74 2.68
C VAL A 461 -9.22 -2.90 2.42
N TRP A 462 -8.13 -2.91 3.19
CA TRP A 462 -7.21 -4.03 3.32
C TRP A 462 -7.33 -4.63 4.74
N ALA A 463 -7.90 -5.82 4.94
CA ALA A 463 -8.61 -6.63 3.96
C ALA A 463 -9.96 -7.09 4.56
N ILE A 464 -10.90 -7.46 3.68
CA ILE A 464 -12.27 -7.87 4.03
C ILE A 464 -12.26 -8.96 5.10
N ASP A 465 -11.39 -9.95 4.96
CA ASP A 465 -11.34 -11.14 5.81
C ASP A 465 -10.53 -10.97 7.11
N LEU A 466 -10.02 -9.76 7.39
CA LEU A 466 -9.45 -9.37 8.69
C LEU A 466 -10.52 -8.77 9.62
N ASP A 467 -11.71 -8.52 9.09
CA ASP A 467 -12.92 -8.10 9.79
C ASP A 467 -13.87 -9.30 10.02
N ASP A 468 -14.83 -9.15 10.94
CA ASP A 468 -15.96 -10.05 11.15
C ASP A 468 -17.30 -9.44 10.69
N GLY A 469 -17.21 -8.39 9.87
CA GLY A 469 -18.30 -7.62 9.30
C GLY A 469 -18.67 -6.37 10.11
N THR A 470 -18.08 -6.19 11.30
CA THR A 470 -18.35 -5.04 12.15
C THR A 470 -17.71 -3.76 11.62
N MET A 471 -16.50 -3.84 11.06
CA MET A 471 -15.79 -2.68 10.51
C MET A 471 -16.43 -2.18 9.22
N ILE A 472 -16.82 -3.06 8.31
CA ILE A 472 -17.53 -2.64 7.09
C ILE A 472 -18.91 -2.06 7.39
N GLU A 473 -19.63 -2.57 8.40
CA GLU A 473 -20.88 -1.95 8.85
C GLU A 473 -20.63 -0.55 9.44
N ALA A 474 -19.57 -0.38 10.22
CA ALA A 474 -19.17 0.91 10.77
C ALA A 474 -18.82 1.92 9.67
N LEU A 475 -18.03 1.52 8.67
CA LEU A 475 -17.76 2.32 7.48
C LEU A 475 -19.05 2.67 6.74
N GLY A 476 -19.93 1.68 6.57
CA GLY A 476 -21.26 1.81 5.98
C GLY A 476 -22.13 2.89 6.63
N LYS A 477 -22.14 2.96 7.97
CA LYS A 477 -22.88 3.97 8.74
C LYS A 477 -22.35 5.39 8.54
N GLY A 478 -21.08 5.54 8.15
CA GLY A 478 -20.48 6.84 7.85
C GLY A 478 -20.82 7.37 6.45
N MET A 479 -21.28 6.51 5.55
CA MET A 479 -21.66 6.85 4.17
C MET A 479 -23.13 7.31 4.08
N LYS A 480 -23.44 8.14 3.08
CA LYS A 480 -24.81 8.45 2.63
C LYS A 480 -25.32 7.47 1.58
N ARG A 481 -24.44 6.72 0.90
CA ARG A 481 -24.85 5.68 -0.03
C ARG A 481 -25.66 4.59 0.69
N GLU A 482 -26.89 4.37 0.23
CA GLU A 482 -27.72 3.27 0.73
C GLU A 482 -27.04 1.92 0.44
N LYS A 483 -27.20 0.99 1.39
CA LYS A 483 -26.72 -0.38 1.23
C LYS A 483 -27.39 -1.01 0.00
N SER A 484 -26.58 -1.54 -0.93
CA SER A 484 -27.10 -2.18 -2.14
C SER A 484 -27.98 -3.38 -1.80
N LEU A 485 -29.01 -3.61 -2.62
CA LEU A 485 -29.91 -4.75 -2.43
C LEU A 485 -29.16 -6.07 -2.58
N VAL A 486 -29.21 -6.88 -1.54
CA VAL A 486 -28.66 -8.25 -1.53
C VAL A 486 -29.82 -9.23 -1.58
N VAL A 487 -29.88 -10.02 -2.64
CA VAL A 487 -30.90 -11.03 -2.85
C VAL A 487 -30.39 -12.37 -2.32
N GLU A 488 -31.13 -12.95 -1.38
CA GLU A 488 -30.87 -14.34 -0.99
C GLU A 488 -31.20 -15.26 -2.17
N PRO A 489 -30.32 -16.21 -2.53
CA PRO A 489 -30.62 -17.17 -3.59
C PRO A 489 -31.94 -17.87 -3.25
N ARG A 490 -32.89 -17.87 -4.19
CA ARG A 490 -34.09 -18.71 -4.04
C ARG A 490 -33.60 -20.13 -3.80
N LYS A 491 -34.04 -20.77 -2.70
CA LYS A 491 -33.88 -22.22 -2.54
C LYS A 491 -34.48 -22.86 -3.78
N VAL A 492 -33.63 -23.40 -4.65
CA VAL A 492 -34.09 -24.26 -5.74
C VAL A 492 -34.60 -25.51 -5.05
N VAL A 493 -35.91 -25.55 -4.81
CA VAL A 493 -36.59 -26.81 -4.53
C VAL A 493 -36.49 -27.57 -5.85
N ASP A 494 -35.81 -28.71 -5.85
CA ASP A 494 -35.83 -29.60 -7.00
C ASP A 494 -37.28 -30.01 -7.26
N CYS A 495 -37.96 -29.30 -8.16
CA CYS A 495 -39.33 -29.58 -8.57
C CYS A 495 -39.41 -30.82 -9.48
N PHE A 496 -38.29 -31.48 -9.77
CA PHE A 496 -38.28 -32.79 -10.40
C PHE A 496 -38.30 -33.85 -9.31
N GLY A 497 -39.52 -34.29 -8.99
CA GLY A 497 -39.76 -35.38 -8.07
C GLY A 497 -38.86 -36.56 -8.37
N THR A 498 -38.21 -37.08 -7.33
CA THR A 498 -37.70 -38.43 -7.34
C THR A 498 -38.90 -39.34 -7.65
N GLY A 499 -38.90 -39.88 -8.87
CA GLY A 499 -39.87 -40.84 -9.35
C GLY A 499 -40.11 -41.91 -8.29
N GLY A 500 -41.38 -42.19 -8.03
CA GLY A 500 -41.83 -42.90 -6.86
C GLY A 500 -41.14 -44.24 -6.61
N LYS A 501 -40.93 -44.50 -5.32
CA LYS A 501 -41.24 -45.79 -4.71
C LYS A 501 -41.98 -45.52 -3.41
N ILE A 502 -43.29 -45.30 -3.52
CA ILE A 502 -44.20 -45.74 -2.47
C ILE A 502 -44.06 -47.27 -2.48
N LYS A 503 -43.32 -47.81 -1.52
CA LYS A 503 -43.51 -49.20 -1.12
C LYS A 503 -44.68 -49.20 -0.17
N ASP A 504 -45.81 -49.69 -0.66
CA ASP A 504 -46.82 -50.32 0.18
C ASP A 504 -46.12 -51.40 1.02
N GLU A 505 -46.23 -51.31 2.34
CA GLU A 505 -46.36 -52.51 3.18
C GLU A 505 -47.37 -52.20 4.30
N LEU A 506 -48.30 -53.15 4.42
CA LEU A 506 -49.36 -53.31 5.41
C LEU A 506 -48.85 -53.30 6.85
#